data_AF-A0A8K0LGZ2-F1
#
_entry.id   AF-A0A8K0LGZ2-F1
#
_cell.length_a   1.000
_cell.length_b   1.000
_cell.length_c   1.000
_cell.angle_alpha   90.00
_cell.angle_beta   90.00
_cell.angle_gamma   90.00
#
_symmetry.space_group_name_H-M   'P 1'
#
loop_
_entity.id
_entity.type
_entity.pdbx_description
1 polymer ?
#
loop_
_entity_poly.entity_id
_entity_poly.type
_entity_poly.pdbx_seq_one_letter_code
_entity_poly.pdbx_strand_id
1 'polypeptide(L)'
;MVYHAVIPRQCKHSTLHSRISPFFGLEWPCTYIHTDIQTSNSSCRYRTPTPSMISPEQVAEMLYPATHTKGPGPIPTVVPTPTHYDLSTTTGHRTLWVLFAAMTLSTALFALLSWNVPTSRRLFHITTTLLTLISALAYFAAATGAGSTLTCLPVRDHHNKHGIPDTYHRECRQVFWAHYVDWALTTPVLLVNLALVAGVDGAHTLLAVVAGEVSVLAGLFATLHGTAHYHHHDGKDGSGASAGASAAAGAVWGWFVIAALGYLFAVWHIGLHGTKSVQAKGQRVARLWASLAIYTLTLLAAYPIVWAIAPLARKTSVDVEIIIYAVLDILAKPVFGLWLLGSIRSIAEANIDVGGYWSQGPSAEGRIRIGEED
;
A
#
# COMPACT_ATOMS: atom_id res chain seq x y z
N MET A 1 62.32 -32.99 -3.55
CA MET A 1 61.12 -32.19 -3.87
C MET A 1 60.26 -32.11 -2.62
N VAL A 2 60.38 -31.01 -1.89
CA VAL A 2 59.65 -30.74 -0.65
C VAL A 2 58.68 -29.61 -0.97
N TYR A 3 57.39 -29.93 -1.08
CA TYR A 3 56.32 -28.94 -1.26
C TYR A 3 55.71 -28.67 0.12
N HIS A 4 55.88 -27.44 0.62
CA HIS A 4 55.18 -26.95 1.79
C HIS A 4 53.75 -26.56 1.41
N ALA A 5 52.77 -27.23 2.03
CA ALA A 5 51.36 -26.86 2.00
C ALA A 5 51.10 -25.73 3.00
N VAL A 6 50.50 -24.64 2.54
CA VAL A 6 49.96 -23.56 3.37
C VAL A 6 48.45 -23.73 3.46
N ILE A 7 47.96 -24.00 4.67
CA ILE A 7 46.55 -24.11 5.05
C ILE A 7 46.09 -22.74 5.59
N PRO A 8 45.06 -22.08 5.02
CA PRO A 8 44.38 -20.99 5.70
C PRO A 8 43.28 -21.54 6.63
N ARG A 9 43.33 -21.09 7.89
CA ARG A 9 42.41 -21.45 8.97
C ARG A 9 40.98 -20.98 8.69
N GLN A 10 40.05 -21.87 8.99
CA GLN A 10 38.63 -21.60 9.19
C GLN A 10 38.41 -20.63 10.37
N CYS A 11 37.71 -19.53 10.15
CA CYS A 11 37.16 -18.70 11.22
C CYS A 11 35.74 -19.17 11.56
N LYS A 12 35.57 -19.61 12.82
CA LYS A 12 34.32 -20.06 13.43
C LYS A 12 33.29 -18.93 13.51
N HIS A 13 32.05 -19.29 13.21
CA HIS A 13 30.83 -18.59 13.59
C HIS A 13 30.73 -18.42 15.12
N SER A 14 30.28 -17.25 15.58
CA SER A 14 29.69 -17.06 16.91
C SER A 14 28.36 -16.32 16.79
N THR A 15 27.29 -17.00 17.14
CA THR A 15 25.92 -16.50 17.32
C THR A 15 25.66 -16.40 18.82
N LEU A 16 25.21 -15.24 19.34
CA LEU A 16 23.96 -15.07 20.11
C LEU A 16 23.86 -13.76 20.91
N HIS A 17 22.69 -13.11 20.76
CA HIS A 17 21.82 -12.44 21.74
C HIS A 17 22.29 -11.34 22.72
N SER A 18 21.72 -10.15 22.49
CA SER A 18 21.06 -9.19 23.40
C SER A 18 21.16 -9.36 24.94
N ARG A 19 21.56 -8.28 25.65
CA ARG A 19 20.75 -7.48 26.60
C ARG A 19 21.60 -6.44 27.38
N ILE A 20 21.08 -5.21 27.43
CA ILE A 20 20.92 -4.31 28.60
C ILE A 20 22.17 -3.84 29.38
N SER A 21 22.41 -2.53 29.35
CA SER A 21 23.29 -1.74 30.24
C SER A 21 22.77 -1.69 31.70
N PRO A 22 23.65 -1.47 32.70
CA PRO A 22 23.55 -0.22 33.45
C PRO A 22 24.91 0.39 33.90
N PHE A 23 24.76 1.58 34.48
CA PHE A 23 25.70 2.64 34.89
C PHE A 23 26.71 2.33 36.03
N PHE A 24 27.68 3.26 36.14
CA PHE A 24 28.57 3.68 37.27
C PHE A 24 29.98 3.07 37.45
N GLY A 25 31.00 3.94 37.35
CA GLY A 25 32.01 4.11 38.42
C GLY A 25 33.50 3.82 38.14
N LEU A 26 34.30 4.90 38.12
CA LEU A 26 35.70 5.04 38.62
C LEU A 26 36.93 4.53 37.82
N GLU A 27 37.68 5.52 37.30
CA GLU A 27 39.10 5.85 37.57
C GLU A 27 40.33 5.20 36.84
N TRP A 28 41.04 6.11 36.11
CA TRP A 28 42.50 6.38 36.02
C TRP A 28 43.48 5.51 35.17
N PRO A 29 44.63 6.10 34.71
CA PRO A 29 45.21 5.87 33.39
C PRO A 29 46.60 5.19 33.43
N CYS A 30 47.03 4.62 32.30
CA CYS A 30 48.42 4.23 32.10
C CYS A 30 49.03 4.96 30.90
N THR A 31 49.75 6.02 31.23
CA THR A 31 50.81 6.64 30.44
C THR A 31 51.98 5.65 30.34
N TYR A 32 52.54 5.44 29.15
CA TYR A 32 53.89 4.88 29.01
C TYR A 32 54.80 5.88 28.31
N ILE A 33 55.82 6.26 29.07
CA ILE A 33 56.98 7.09 28.73
C ILE A 33 58.04 6.15 28.16
N HIS A 34 58.68 6.53 27.06
CA HIS A 34 60.00 6.02 26.72
C HIS A 34 60.97 7.21 26.60
N THR A 35 61.95 7.20 27.50
CA THR A 35 63.10 8.11 27.57
C THR A 35 64.32 7.50 26.87
N ASP A 36 65.05 8.41 26.21
CA ASP A 36 66.50 8.52 25.98
C ASP A 36 67.31 7.38 25.34
N ILE A 37 68.12 7.75 24.33
CA ILE A 37 69.58 7.96 24.48
C ILE A 37 70.13 8.58 23.19
N GLN A 38 70.64 9.81 23.28
CA GLN A 38 71.58 10.37 22.33
C GLN A 38 72.98 9.81 22.61
N THR A 39 73.68 9.37 21.56
CA THR A 39 75.15 9.33 21.57
C THR A 39 75.67 10.16 20.40
N SER A 40 76.46 11.16 20.74
CA SER A 40 77.21 12.00 19.82
C SER A 40 78.40 11.21 19.27
N ASN A 41 78.73 11.44 18.00
CA ASN A 41 80.12 11.37 17.57
C ASN A 41 80.34 12.39 16.45
N SER A 42 81.07 13.44 16.84
CA SER A 42 81.65 14.46 15.99
C SER A 42 82.83 13.87 15.23
N SER A 43 82.94 14.18 13.94
CA SER A 43 84.19 14.03 13.19
C SER A 43 84.28 15.14 12.15
N CYS A 44 85.15 16.11 12.43
CA CYS A 44 85.59 17.14 11.50
C CYS A 44 86.16 16.49 10.24
N ARG A 45 85.69 16.91 9.06
CA ARG A 45 86.36 16.62 7.79
C ARG A 45 86.57 17.93 7.03
N TYR A 46 87.83 18.14 6.67
CA TYR A 46 88.36 19.32 5.98
C TYR A 46 87.64 19.60 4.66
N ARG A 47 87.35 20.88 4.42
CA ARG A 47 86.74 21.40 3.19
C ARG A 47 87.84 21.82 2.22
N THR A 48 88.00 21.11 1.11
CA THR A 48 88.74 21.58 -0.06
C THR A 48 87.74 22.00 -1.15
N PRO A 49 87.89 23.18 -1.78
CA PRO A 49 86.99 23.62 -2.84
C PRO A 49 87.44 23.04 -4.18
N THR A 50 86.56 22.35 -4.89
CA THR A 50 86.75 21.98 -6.31
C THR A 50 85.46 22.23 -7.09
N PRO A 51 85.55 22.51 -8.40
CA PRO A 51 84.56 23.26 -9.16
C PRO A 51 83.29 22.43 -9.45
N SER A 52 82.18 23.13 -9.60
CA SER A 52 80.85 22.59 -9.91
C SER A 52 80.85 21.78 -11.20
N MET A 53 80.89 20.45 -11.08
CA MET A 53 80.42 19.52 -12.10
C MET A 53 79.01 19.07 -11.71
N ILE A 54 78.05 19.28 -12.62
CA ILE A 54 76.69 18.75 -12.51
C ILE A 54 76.80 17.23 -12.41
N SER A 55 76.18 16.63 -11.39
CA SER A 55 76.16 15.18 -11.21
C SER A 55 75.48 14.50 -12.41
N PRO A 56 75.99 13.36 -12.92
CA PRO A 56 75.33 12.58 -13.97
C PRO A 56 73.88 12.21 -13.63
N GLU A 57 73.54 12.15 -12.35
CA GLU A 57 72.20 11.85 -11.84
C GLU A 57 71.22 13.01 -12.10
N GLN A 58 71.69 14.26 -12.00
CA GLN A 58 70.90 15.45 -12.31
C GLN A 58 70.64 15.59 -13.82
N VAL A 59 71.55 15.08 -14.65
CA VAL A 59 71.37 15.05 -16.11
C VAL A 59 70.37 13.96 -16.51
N ALA A 60 70.36 12.81 -15.82
CA ALA A 60 69.40 11.74 -16.07
C ALA A 60 67.95 12.16 -15.73
N GLU A 61 67.76 12.95 -14.67
CA GLU A 61 66.45 13.47 -14.25
C GLU A 61 65.90 14.55 -15.20
N MET A 62 66.78 15.32 -15.87
CA MET A 62 66.40 16.29 -16.92
C MET A 62 66.09 15.64 -18.27
N LEU A 63 66.74 14.53 -18.61
CA LEU A 63 66.54 13.83 -19.89
C LEU A 63 65.31 12.90 -19.88
N TYR A 64 64.88 12.46 -18.70
CA TYR A 64 63.70 11.61 -18.52
C TYR A 64 62.85 12.11 -17.35
N PRO A 65 61.97 13.12 -17.54
CA PRO A 65 61.03 13.48 -16.49
C PRO A 65 60.18 12.26 -16.19
N ALA A 66 60.28 11.75 -14.96
CA ALA A 66 59.43 10.68 -14.49
C ALA A 66 57.98 11.14 -14.64
N THR A 67 57.27 10.58 -15.63
CA THR A 67 55.83 10.77 -15.75
C THR A 67 55.24 10.00 -14.58
N HIS A 68 54.98 10.71 -13.48
CA HIS A 68 54.12 10.21 -12.42
C HIS A 68 52.72 10.04 -13.01
N THR A 69 52.47 8.93 -13.69
CA THR A 69 51.11 8.45 -13.91
C THR A 69 50.54 8.22 -12.54
N LYS A 70 49.64 9.11 -12.08
CA LYS A 70 48.84 8.85 -10.89
C LYS A 70 48.28 7.43 -11.05
N GLY A 71 48.64 6.52 -10.15
CA GLY A 71 48.05 5.18 -10.14
C GLY A 71 46.52 5.31 -10.18
N PRO A 72 45.80 4.30 -10.69
CA PRO A 72 44.34 4.36 -10.71
C PRO A 72 43.88 4.73 -9.31
N GLY A 73 43.22 5.89 -9.20
CA GLY A 73 42.68 6.35 -7.93
C GLY A 73 41.73 5.29 -7.35
N PRO A 74 41.46 5.32 -6.03
CA PRO A 74 40.53 4.37 -5.44
C PRO A 74 39.24 4.34 -6.24
N ILE A 75 38.88 3.15 -6.74
CA ILE A 75 37.62 2.94 -7.46
C ILE A 75 36.50 3.43 -6.54
N PRO A 76 35.61 4.33 -7.00
CA PRO A 76 34.49 4.75 -6.18
C PRO A 76 33.58 3.54 -5.92
N THR A 77 33.70 2.96 -4.73
CA THR A 77 32.82 1.90 -4.26
C THR A 77 31.45 2.52 -3.97
N VAL A 78 30.50 2.33 -4.87
CA VAL A 78 29.10 2.69 -4.60
C VAL A 78 28.51 1.62 -3.70
N VAL A 79 28.28 1.96 -2.43
CA VAL A 79 27.54 1.09 -1.51
C VAL A 79 26.07 1.15 -1.91
N PRO A 80 25.41 0.02 -2.24
CA PRO A 80 23.99 0.02 -2.56
C PRO A 80 23.17 0.56 -1.39
N THR A 81 22.22 1.45 -1.67
CA THR A 81 21.28 1.95 -0.66
C THR A 81 20.53 0.75 -0.06
N PRO A 82 20.41 0.66 1.29
CA PRO A 82 19.67 -0.42 1.92
C PRO A 82 18.18 -0.39 1.51
N THR A 83 17.52 -1.54 1.66
CA THR A 83 16.07 -1.62 1.41
C THR A 83 15.31 -0.73 2.38
N HIS A 84 14.46 0.14 1.84
CA HIS A 84 13.59 1.00 2.62
C HIS A 84 12.26 0.30 2.88
N TYR A 85 11.80 0.32 4.14
CA TYR A 85 10.51 -0.25 4.54
C TYR A 85 9.57 0.87 4.96
N ASP A 86 8.49 1.04 4.20
CA ASP A 86 7.40 1.94 4.52
C ASP A 86 6.27 1.11 5.14
N LEU A 87 6.18 1.15 6.46
CA LEU A 87 5.26 0.37 7.27
C LEU A 87 4.31 1.31 8.02
N SER A 88 3.12 0.81 8.39
CA SER A 88 2.24 1.57 9.27
C SER A 88 2.91 1.78 10.63
N THR A 89 2.79 2.99 11.19
CA THR A 89 3.26 3.28 12.55
C THR A 89 2.13 3.09 13.56
N THR A 90 2.39 3.47 14.81
CA THR A 90 1.38 3.52 15.88
C THR A 90 0.15 4.32 15.49
N THR A 91 0.29 5.37 14.66
CA THR A 91 -0.84 6.19 14.21
C THR A 91 -1.77 5.38 13.32
N GLY A 92 -1.25 4.75 12.26
CA GLY A 92 -2.05 3.89 11.38
C GLY A 92 -2.71 2.74 12.13
N HIS A 93 -1.96 2.06 13.00
CA HIS A 93 -2.50 0.97 13.82
C HIS A 93 -3.65 1.41 14.73
N ARG A 94 -3.55 2.58 15.38
CA ARG A 94 -4.65 3.13 16.20
C ARG A 94 -5.87 3.45 15.34
N THR A 95 -5.67 4.04 14.16
CA THR A 95 -6.76 4.35 13.22
C THR A 95 -7.52 3.09 12.83
N LEU A 96 -6.84 1.97 12.53
CA LEU A 96 -7.49 0.70 12.18
C LEU A 96 -8.38 0.19 13.32
N TRP A 97 -7.92 0.24 14.57
CA TRP A 97 -8.72 -0.15 15.74
C TRP A 97 -9.92 0.76 15.99
N VAL A 98 -9.74 2.08 15.83
CA VAL A 98 -10.85 3.05 15.94
C VAL A 98 -11.91 2.75 14.89
N LEU A 99 -11.51 2.42 13.66
CA LEU A 99 -12.44 2.11 12.57
C LEU A 99 -13.15 0.78 12.78
N PHE A 100 -12.45 -0.25 13.25
CA PHE A 100 -13.09 -1.49 13.67
C PHE A 100 -14.21 -1.23 14.71
N ALA A 101 -13.92 -0.45 15.75
CA ALA A 101 -14.91 -0.12 16.78
C ALA A 101 -16.09 0.68 16.19
N ALA A 102 -15.81 1.70 15.37
CA ALA A 102 -16.85 2.52 14.74
C ALA A 102 -17.77 1.70 13.82
N MET A 103 -17.21 0.81 12.99
CA MET A 103 -17.97 -0.07 12.11
C MET A 103 -18.80 -1.09 12.89
N THR A 104 -18.25 -1.63 13.98
CA THR A 104 -18.96 -2.57 14.87
C THR A 104 -20.15 -1.89 15.56
N LEU A 105 -19.95 -0.69 16.11
CA LEU A 105 -21.02 0.11 16.72
C LEU A 105 -22.11 0.47 15.71
N SER A 106 -21.72 0.85 14.49
CA SER A 106 -22.68 1.16 13.42
C SER A 106 -23.48 -0.07 13.00
N THR A 107 -22.84 -1.25 12.95
CA THR A 107 -23.49 -2.53 12.68
C THR A 107 -24.53 -2.84 13.75
N ALA A 108 -24.17 -2.71 15.02
CA ALA A 108 -25.11 -2.91 16.13
C ALA A 108 -26.29 -1.92 16.05
N LEU A 109 -26.02 -0.65 15.75
CA LEU A 109 -27.05 0.36 15.57
C LEU A 109 -28.02 -0.01 14.44
N PHE A 110 -27.53 -0.37 13.25
CA PHE A 110 -28.39 -0.73 12.12
C PHE A 110 -29.18 -2.02 12.38
N ALA A 111 -28.58 -3.01 13.04
CA ALA A 111 -29.27 -4.22 13.46
C ALA A 111 -30.41 -3.92 14.46
N LEU A 112 -30.17 -3.02 15.43
CA LEU A 112 -31.19 -2.58 16.39
C LEU A 112 -32.31 -1.79 15.71
N LEU A 113 -31.96 -0.86 14.81
CA LEU A 113 -32.92 -0.11 14.00
C LEU A 113 -33.77 -1.02 13.10
N SER A 114 -33.24 -2.19 12.75
CA SER A 114 -33.92 -3.20 11.97
C SER A 114 -34.87 -4.09 12.79
N TRP A 115 -34.70 -4.20 14.11
CA TRP A 115 -35.27 -5.28 14.92
C TRP A 115 -36.78 -5.44 14.79
N ASN A 116 -37.51 -4.31 14.73
CA ASN A 116 -38.97 -4.25 14.67
C ASN A 116 -39.53 -4.00 13.26
N VAL A 117 -38.69 -4.02 12.22
CA VAL A 117 -39.12 -3.78 10.83
C VAL A 117 -39.55 -5.10 10.18
N PRO A 118 -40.75 -5.23 9.59
CA PRO A 118 -41.15 -6.46 8.87
C PRO A 118 -40.15 -6.84 7.78
N THR A 119 -39.93 -8.15 7.56
CA THR A 119 -38.91 -8.67 6.62
C THR A 119 -39.03 -8.06 5.22
N SER A 120 -40.26 -7.87 4.73
CA SER A 120 -40.51 -7.32 3.40
C SER A 120 -40.04 -5.87 3.21
N ARG A 121 -39.89 -5.10 4.29
CA ARG A 121 -39.42 -3.70 4.29
C ARG A 121 -38.01 -3.53 4.86
N ARG A 122 -37.36 -4.63 5.23
CA ARG A 122 -36.09 -4.62 5.95
C ARG A 122 -34.87 -4.54 5.03
N LEU A 123 -35.04 -4.63 3.71
CA LEU A 123 -33.94 -4.74 2.74
C LEU A 123 -32.84 -3.70 2.96
N PHE A 124 -33.19 -2.40 3.02
CA PHE A 124 -32.20 -1.33 3.25
C PHE A 124 -31.52 -1.39 4.63
N HIS A 125 -32.17 -1.96 5.64
CA HIS A 125 -31.56 -2.18 6.95
C HIS A 125 -30.56 -3.34 6.88
N ILE A 126 -30.92 -4.41 6.17
CA ILE A 126 -30.04 -5.57 5.97
C ILE A 126 -28.79 -5.13 5.18
N THR A 127 -28.95 -4.43 4.06
CA THR A 127 -27.82 -4.02 3.23
C THR A 127 -26.90 -3.03 3.96
N THR A 128 -27.43 -2.06 4.71
CA THR A 128 -26.59 -1.14 5.50
C THR A 128 -25.90 -1.82 6.67
N THR A 129 -26.54 -2.79 7.31
CA THR A 129 -25.90 -3.64 8.35
C THR A 129 -24.77 -4.48 7.74
N LEU A 130 -24.97 -5.06 6.56
CA LEU A 130 -23.94 -5.82 5.84
C LEU A 130 -22.75 -4.95 5.47
N LEU A 131 -22.98 -3.72 4.96
CA LEU A 131 -21.91 -2.77 4.64
C LEU A 131 -20.96 -2.58 5.83
N THR A 132 -21.49 -2.26 7.02
CA THR A 132 -20.65 -2.00 8.20
C THR A 132 -20.10 -3.28 8.82
N LEU A 133 -20.81 -4.40 8.73
CA LEU A 133 -20.32 -5.68 9.27
C LEU A 133 -19.10 -6.18 8.48
N ILE A 134 -19.18 -6.15 7.15
CA ILE A 134 -18.07 -6.55 6.28
C ILE A 134 -16.85 -5.68 6.57
N SER A 135 -17.04 -4.36 6.66
CA SER A 135 -15.93 -3.44 6.97
C SER A 135 -15.38 -3.63 8.37
N ALA A 136 -16.21 -3.93 9.37
CA ALA A 136 -15.73 -4.28 10.71
C ALA A 136 -14.77 -5.49 10.65
N LEU A 137 -15.14 -6.55 9.93
CA LEU A 137 -14.28 -7.72 9.77
C LEU A 137 -12.96 -7.39 9.05
N ALA A 138 -13.02 -6.58 7.99
CA ALA A 138 -11.83 -6.18 7.24
C ALA A 138 -10.88 -5.29 8.06
N TYR A 139 -11.41 -4.31 8.82
CA TYR A 139 -10.60 -3.49 9.71
C TYR A 139 -10.01 -4.30 10.86
N PHE A 140 -10.73 -5.30 11.38
CA PHE A 140 -10.18 -6.23 12.36
C PHE A 140 -9.02 -7.06 11.78
N ALA A 141 -9.18 -7.58 10.56
CA ALA A 141 -8.10 -8.30 9.86
C ALA A 141 -6.89 -7.39 9.59
N ALA A 142 -7.11 -6.13 9.19
CA ALA A 142 -6.04 -5.16 9.00
C ALA A 142 -5.34 -4.82 10.33
N ALA A 143 -6.09 -4.55 11.41
CA ALA A 143 -5.55 -4.18 12.72
C ALA A 143 -4.76 -5.30 13.40
N THR A 144 -5.14 -6.56 13.15
CA THR A 144 -4.43 -7.75 13.66
C THR A 144 -3.25 -8.17 12.78
N GLY A 145 -3.07 -7.53 11.62
CA GLY A 145 -2.02 -7.82 10.65
C GLY A 145 -2.35 -8.92 9.64
N ALA A 146 -3.41 -9.72 9.87
CA ALA A 146 -3.85 -10.80 8.98
C ALA A 146 -4.22 -10.31 7.57
N GLY A 147 -4.68 -9.07 7.45
CA GLY A 147 -5.11 -8.42 6.22
C GLY A 147 -4.04 -7.59 5.51
N SER A 148 -2.75 -7.81 5.79
CA SER A 148 -1.66 -7.01 5.21
C SER A 148 -0.54 -7.85 4.60
N THR A 149 0.20 -7.28 3.64
CA THR A 149 1.38 -7.90 3.01
C THR A 149 2.39 -6.82 2.58
N LEU A 150 3.61 -7.21 2.22
CA LEU A 150 4.65 -6.30 1.72
C LEU A 150 4.76 -6.38 0.20
N THR A 151 4.71 -5.22 -0.46
CA THR A 151 4.95 -5.07 -1.89
C THR A 151 6.25 -4.31 -2.11
N CYS A 152 7.21 -4.92 -2.82
CA CYS A 152 8.52 -4.30 -3.01
C CYS A 152 8.78 -4.00 -4.48
N LEU A 153 9.15 -2.76 -4.77
CA LEU A 153 9.51 -2.33 -6.11
C LEU A 153 10.97 -1.88 -6.16
N PRO A 154 11.68 -2.13 -7.27
CA PRO A 154 12.99 -1.54 -7.49
C PRO A 154 12.86 -0.06 -7.84
N VAL A 155 13.64 0.80 -7.17
CA VAL A 155 13.76 2.23 -7.44
C VAL A 155 15.15 2.52 -7.98
N ARG A 156 15.21 3.34 -9.03
CA ARG A 156 16.46 3.75 -9.69
C ARG A 156 17.03 4.98 -8.99
N ASP A 157 18.24 4.86 -8.50
CA ASP A 157 19.03 5.96 -7.94
C ASP A 157 19.89 6.58 -9.04
N HIS A 158 19.55 7.80 -9.42
CA HIS A 158 20.33 8.57 -10.39
C HIS A 158 21.51 9.26 -9.72
N HIS A 159 22.72 8.94 -10.18
CA HIS A 159 23.94 9.58 -9.70
C HIS A 159 24.35 10.70 -10.65
N ASN A 160 24.10 11.96 -10.25
CA ASN A 160 24.40 13.15 -11.07
C ASN A 160 25.91 13.43 -11.28
N LYS A 161 26.81 12.59 -10.77
CA LYS A 161 28.26 12.74 -10.92
C LYS A 161 28.75 11.93 -12.12
N HIS A 162 29.49 12.60 -13.01
CA HIS A 162 30.02 12.00 -14.23
C HIS A 162 30.80 10.70 -13.95
N GLY A 163 30.38 9.61 -14.60
CA GLY A 163 31.06 8.32 -14.58
C GLY A 163 30.55 7.31 -13.54
N ILE A 164 29.54 7.65 -12.72
CA ILE A 164 28.91 6.70 -11.79
C ILE A 164 27.70 6.06 -12.48
N PRO A 165 27.65 4.73 -12.63
CA PRO A 165 26.46 4.05 -13.15
C PRO A 165 25.30 4.16 -12.15
N ASP A 166 24.07 4.24 -12.67
CA ASP A 166 22.88 4.24 -11.82
C ASP A 166 22.81 2.98 -10.96
N THR A 167 22.43 3.15 -9.70
CA THR A 167 22.17 2.03 -8.79
C THR A 167 20.69 1.82 -8.61
N TYR A 168 20.33 0.71 -7.98
CA TYR A 168 18.95 0.39 -7.66
C TYR A 168 18.86 0.01 -6.19
N HIS A 169 17.82 0.48 -5.53
CA HIS A 169 17.44 0.01 -4.20
C HIS A 169 16.01 -0.49 -4.21
N ARG A 170 15.63 -1.18 -3.14
CA ARG A 170 14.29 -1.74 -3.01
C ARG A 170 13.48 -0.89 -2.03
N GLU A 171 12.27 -0.56 -2.41
CA GLU A 171 11.29 0.04 -1.51
C GLU A 171 10.15 -0.94 -1.27
N CYS A 172 10.06 -1.46 -0.06
CA CYS A 172 8.99 -2.33 0.40
C CYS A 172 7.93 -1.51 1.14
N ARG A 173 6.69 -1.58 0.67
CA ARG A 173 5.54 -0.90 1.29
C ARG A 173 4.53 -1.91 1.81
N GLN A 174 4.06 -1.69 3.03
CA GLN A 174 2.94 -2.43 3.59
C GLN A 174 1.63 -2.06 2.90
N VAL A 175 0.92 -3.08 2.41
CA VAL A 175 -0.36 -2.95 1.72
C VAL A 175 -1.40 -3.72 2.52
N PHE A 176 -2.54 -3.06 2.78
CA PHE A 176 -3.69 -3.65 3.45
C PHE A 176 -4.66 -4.23 2.42
N TRP A 177 -4.38 -5.46 1.96
CA TRP A 177 -5.19 -6.13 0.96
C TRP A 177 -6.62 -6.43 1.46
N ALA A 178 -6.84 -6.50 2.78
CA ALA A 178 -8.17 -6.64 3.37
C ALA A 178 -9.14 -5.51 2.99
N HIS A 179 -8.66 -4.29 2.73
CA HIS A 179 -9.50 -3.19 2.24
C HIS A 179 -10.14 -3.52 0.88
N TYR A 180 -9.42 -4.20 -0.01
CA TYR A 180 -9.97 -4.55 -1.31
C TYR A 180 -11.01 -5.66 -1.22
N VAL A 181 -10.87 -6.58 -0.26
CA VAL A 181 -11.91 -7.58 0.03
C VAL A 181 -13.16 -6.91 0.59
N ASP A 182 -13.00 -5.94 1.49
CA ASP A 182 -14.11 -5.11 1.95
C ASP A 182 -14.80 -4.41 0.78
N TRP A 183 -14.05 -3.72 -0.06
CA TRP A 183 -14.59 -2.98 -1.20
C TRP A 183 -15.27 -3.90 -2.22
N ALA A 184 -14.75 -5.10 -2.47
CA ALA A 184 -15.34 -6.08 -3.39
C ALA A 184 -16.68 -6.64 -2.89
N LEU A 185 -16.90 -6.62 -1.57
CA LEU A 185 -18.16 -7.08 -0.99
C LEU A 185 -19.14 -5.93 -0.72
N THR A 186 -18.62 -4.73 -0.41
CA THR A 186 -19.44 -3.57 -0.03
C THR A 186 -19.82 -2.69 -1.21
N THR A 187 -18.99 -2.58 -2.25
CA THR A 187 -19.32 -1.79 -3.45
C THR A 187 -20.57 -2.31 -4.17
N PRO A 188 -20.77 -3.63 -4.38
CA PRO A 188 -22.00 -4.18 -4.95
C PRO A 188 -23.22 -3.79 -4.13
N VAL A 189 -23.14 -3.94 -2.82
CA VAL A 189 -24.23 -3.64 -1.88
C VAL A 189 -24.58 -2.14 -1.94
N LEU A 190 -23.57 -1.28 -2.02
CA LEU A 190 -23.75 0.17 -2.12
C LEU A 190 -24.40 0.59 -3.45
N LEU A 191 -23.96 0.02 -4.57
CA LEU A 191 -24.55 0.27 -5.89
C LEU A 191 -25.98 -0.27 -5.99
N VAL A 192 -26.24 -1.45 -5.43
CA VAL A 192 -27.60 -2.03 -5.32
C VAL A 192 -28.51 -1.11 -4.52
N ASN A 193 -28.05 -0.54 -3.39
CA ASN A 193 -28.85 0.42 -2.64
C ASN A 193 -29.27 1.64 -3.48
N LEU A 194 -28.36 2.22 -4.27
CA LEU A 194 -28.68 3.33 -5.16
C LEU A 194 -29.64 2.93 -6.28
N ALA A 195 -29.41 1.77 -6.90
CA ALA A 195 -30.25 1.23 -7.95
C ALA A 195 -31.69 0.98 -7.46
N LEU A 196 -31.83 0.39 -6.28
CA LEU A 196 -33.10 0.12 -5.62
C LEU A 196 -33.90 1.40 -5.36
N VAL A 197 -33.26 2.43 -4.76
CA VAL A 197 -33.93 3.71 -4.51
C VAL A 197 -34.46 4.30 -5.82
N ALA A 198 -33.65 4.31 -6.88
CA ALA A 198 -34.09 4.78 -8.21
C ALA A 198 -35.14 3.89 -8.88
N GLY A 199 -35.19 2.60 -8.56
CA GLY A 199 -35.97 1.62 -9.32
C GLY A 199 -35.33 1.28 -10.66
N VAL A 200 -34.00 1.18 -10.71
CA VAL A 200 -33.27 0.64 -11.87
C VAL A 200 -33.60 -0.84 -12.03
N ASP A 201 -33.75 -1.30 -13.26
CA ASP A 201 -34.00 -2.71 -13.55
C ASP A 201 -32.80 -3.60 -13.20
N GLY A 202 -33.05 -4.90 -13.08
CA GLY A 202 -32.03 -5.87 -12.68
C GLY A 202 -30.85 -5.98 -13.66
N ALA A 203 -31.05 -5.76 -14.95
CA ALA A 203 -29.98 -5.89 -15.94
C ALA A 203 -28.97 -4.73 -15.81
N HIS A 204 -29.46 -3.49 -15.74
CA HIS A 204 -28.59 -2.33 -15.50
C HIS A 204 -27.98 -2.34 -14.09
N THR A 205 -28.70 -2.83 -13.09
CA THR A 205 -28.16 -3.03 -11.74
C THR A 205 -27.01 -4.03 -11.73
N LEU A 206 -27.18 -5.19 -12.39
CA LEU A 206 -26.15 -6.21 -12.49
C LEU A 206 -24.91 -5.69 -13.23
N LEU A 207 -25.10 -4.99 -14.36
CA LEU A 207 -24.01 -4.39 -15.11
C LEU A 207 -23.24 -3.36 -14.28
N ALA A 208 -23.93 -2.52 -13.51
CA ALA A 208 -23.29 -1.57 -12.60
C ALA A 208 -22.44 -2.28 -11.54
N VAL A 209 -22.98 -3.36 -10.94
CA VAL A 209 -22.28 -4.15 -9.93
C VAL A 209 -21.03 -4.80 -10.50
N VAL A 210 -21.15 -5.48 -11.65
CA VAL A 210 -19.99 -6.12 -12.31
C VAL A 210 -18.93 -5.08 -12.69
N ALA A 211 -19.34 -3.91 -13.16
CA ALA A 211 -18.43 -2.81 -13.47
C ALA A 211 -17.70 -2.29 -12.23
N GLY A 212 -18.42 -2.16 -11.11
CA GLY A 212 -17.85 -1.82 -9.81
C GLY A 212 -16.84 -2.86 -9.33
N GLU A 213 -17.14 -4.14 -9.48
CA GLU A 213 -16.24 -5.25 -9.12
C GLU A 213 -14.98 -5.26 -9.99
N VAL A 214 -15.11 -5.07 -11.30
CA VAL A 214 -13.96 -4.92 -12.20
C VAL A 214 -13.06 -3.78 -11.72
N SER A 215 -13.65 -2.67 -11.26
CA SER A 215 -12.89 -1.54 -10.71
C SER A 215 -12.08 -1.93 -9.47
N VAL A 216 -12.72 -2.54 -8.48
CA VAL A 216 -12.07 -2.93 -7.23
C VAL A 216 -11.00 -4.01 -7.43
N LEU A 217 -11.30 -5.04 -8.22
CA LEU A 217 -10.39 -6.16 -8.46
C LEU A 217 -9.18 -5.76 -9.31
N ALA A 218 -9.36 -4.90 -10.31
CA ALA A 218 -8.24 -4.31 -11.03
C ALA A 218 -7.34 -3.51 -10.06
N GLY A 219 -7.94 -2.79 -9.11
CA GLY A 219 -7.24 -2.13 -8.02
C GLY A 219 -6.36 -3.09 -7.20
N LEU A 220 -6.95 -4.20 -6.75
CA LEU A 220 -6.25 -5.23 -5.98
C LEU A 220 -5.07 -5.82 -6.76
N PHE A 221 -5.29 -6.19 -8.02
CA PHE A 221 -4.25 -6.81 -8.86
C PHE A 221 -3.09 -5.87 -9.15
N ALA A 222 -3.33 -4.58 -9.39
CA ALA A 222 -2.24 -3.63 -9.56
C ALA A 222 -1.43 -3.47 -8.27
N THR A 223 -2.09 -3.35 -7.13
CA THR A 223 -1.39 -3.17 -5.84
C THR A 223 -0.55 -4.41 -5.50
N LEU A 224 -1.08 -5.61 -5.72
CA LEU A 224 -0.37 -6.85 -5.44
C LEU A 224 0.68 -7.22 -6.51
N HIS A 225 0.70 -6.56 -7.66
CA HIS A 225 1.69 -6.84 -8.71
C HIS A 225 3.14 -6.77 -8.19
N GLY A 226 3.42 -5.88 -7.24
CA GLY A 226 4.73 -5.76 -6.60
C GLY A 226 5.13 -6.93 -5.69
N THR A 227 4.20 -7.78 -5.24
CA THR A 227 4.56 -8.99 -4.47
C THR A 227 5.04 -10.12 -5.38
N ALA A 228 4.46 -10.27 -6.57
CA ALA A 228 4.81 -11.33 -7.50
C ALA A 228 6.24 -11.20 -8.03
N HIS A 229 6.70 -9.97 -8.28
CA HIS A 229 8.07 -9.69 -8.72
C HIS A 229 9.10 -9.71 -7.57
N TYR A 230 8.67 -9.79 -6.30
CA TYR A 230 9.58 -9.87 -5.15
C TYR A 230 10.42 -11.16 -5.16
N HIS A 231 9.84 -12.28 -5.59
CA HIS A 231 10.42 -13.62 -5.45
C HIS A 231 11.35 -14.04 -6.59
N HIS A 232 11.38 -13.33 -7.72
CA HIS A 232 11.96 -13.87 -8.96
C HIS A 232 13.35 -13.30 -9.36
N HIS A 233 13.88 -12.33 -8.62
CA HIS A 233 15.18 -11.72 -8.92
C HIS A 233 16.14 -11.85 -7.73
N ASP A 234 16.69 -13.05 -7.56
CA ASP A 234 17.99 -13.21 -6.91
C ASP A 234 19.04 -12.52 -7.79
N GLY A 235 19.35 -11.28 -7.44
CA GLY A 235 20.10 -10.33 -8.24
C GLY A 235 21.55 -10.72 -8.47
N LYS A 236 21.81 -11.44 -9.57
CA LYS A 236 23.19 -11.59 -10.08
C LYS A 236 23.54 -10.61 -11.19
N ASP A 237 22.60 -10.21 -12.03
CA ASP A 237 22.94 -9.45 -13.24
C ASP A 237 22.05 -8.19 -13.35
N GLY A 238 22.57 -7.04 -12.93
CA GLY A 238 21.87 -5.74 -12.91
C GLY A 238 21.49 -5.17 -14.29
N SER A 239 21.67 -5.92 -15.38
CA SER A 239 21.37 -5.51 -16.76
C SER A 239 19.93 -5.74 -17.19
N GLY A 240 19.16 -6.60 -16.50
CA GLY A 240 17.74 -6.88 -16.78
C GLY A 240 16.73 -6.12 -15.91
N ALA A 241 17.19 -5.45 -14.85
CA ALA A 241 16.34 -4.85 -13.83
C ALA A 241 15.53 -3.64 -14.33
N SER A 242 16.08 -2.85 -15.26
CA SER A 242 15.43 -1.63 -15.76
C SER A 242 14.31 -1.89 -16.76
N ALA A 243 14.45 -2.90 -17.62
CA ALA A 243 13.42 -3.32 -18.58
C ALA A 243 12.26 -4.07 -17.87
N GLY A 244 12.58 -4.89 -16.87
CA GLY A 244 11.56 -5.52 -16.02
C GLY A 244 10.80 -4.51 -15.16
N ALA A 245 11.49 -3.51 -14.61
CA ALA A 245 10.86 -2.45 -13.81
C ALA A 245 9.93 -1.55 -14.63
N SER A 246 10.29 -1.19 -15.88
CA SER A 246 9.43 -0.39 -16.75
C SER A 246 8.20 -1.16 -17.26
N ALA A 247 8.35 -2.45 -17.56
CA ALA A 247 7.23 -3.32 -17.91
C ALA A 247 6.27 -3.53 -16.72
N ALA A 248 6.80 -3.73 -15.51
CA ALA A 248 6.00 -3.83 -14.28
C ALA A 248 5.27 -2.52 -13.97
N ALA A 249 5.92 -1.36 -14.15
CA ALA A 249 5.27 -0.05 -14.02
C ALA A 249 4.15 0.13 -15.06
N GLY A 250 4.37 -0.27 -16.31
CA GLY A 250 3.37 -0.23 -17.37
C GLY A 250 2.14 -1.09 -17.05
N ALA A 251 2.35 -2.30 -16.52
CA ALA A 251 1.26 -3.19 -16.11
C ALA A 251 0.40 -2.57 -14.99
N VAL A 252 1.02 -1.99 -13.97
CA VAL A 252 0.32 -1.34 -12.84
C VAL A 252 -0.58 -0.20 -13.32
N TRP A 253 -0.10 0.66 -14.21
CA TRP A 253 -0.92 1.74 -14.77
C TRP A 253 -1.97 1.25 -15.78
N GLY A 254 -1.72 0.13 -16.45
CA GLY A 254 -2.74 -0.56 -17.27
C GLY A 254 -3.93 -1.01 -16.42
N TRP A 255 -3.68 -1.62 -15.27
CA TRP A 255 -4.74 -1.96 -14.30
C TRP A 255 -5.47 -0.71 -13.79
N PHE A 256 -4.76 0.41 -13.60
CA PHE A 256 -5.40 1.68 -13.24
C PHE A 256 -6.42 2.14 -14.28
N VAL A 257 -6.08 2.04 -15.57
CA VAL A 257 -7.01 2.39 -16.66
C VAL A 257 -8.22 1.46 -16.66
N ILE A 258 -8.03 0.15 -16.47
CA ILE A 258 -9.13 -0.82 -16.36
C ILE A 258 -10.05 -0.46 -15.19
N ALA A 259 -9.48 -0.10 -14.04
CA ALA A 259 -10.25 0.29 -12.87
C ALA A 259 -11.08 1.56 -13.12
N ALA A 260 -10.46 2.57 -13.73
CA ALA A 260 -11.13 3.82 -14.08
C ALA A 260 -12.28 3.60 -15.07
N LEU A 261 -12.10 2.74 -16.08
CA LEU A 261 -13.16 2.39 -17.03
C LEU A 261 -14.31 1.64 -16.36
N GLY A 262 -14.02 0.69 -15.46
CA GLY A 262 -15.03 0.01 -14.66
C GLY A 262 -15.85 0.98 -13.81
N TYR A 263 -15.18 1.93 -13.14
CA TYR A 263 -15.85 2.99 -12.38
C TYR A 263 -16.75 3.86 -13.26
N LEU A 264 -16.26 4.35 -14.41
CA LEU A 264 -17.06 5.16 -15.34
C LEU A 264 -18.27 4.40 -15.88
N PHE A 265 -18.13 3.11 -16.13
CA PHE A 265 -19.24 2.26 -16.58
C PHE A 265 -20.28 2.03 -15.48
N ALA A 266 -19.85 1.88 -14.22
CA ALA A 266 -20.76 1.87 -13.07
C ALA A 266 -21.50 3.21 -12.90
N VAL A 267 -20.80 4.34 -13.05
CA VAL A 267 -21.39 5.69 -13.04
C VAL A 267 -22.39 5.87 -14.17
N TRP A 268 -22.12 5.34 -15.37
CA TRP A 268 -23.08 5.39 -16.46
C TRP A 268 -24.38 4.68 -16.07
N HIS A 269 -24.30 3.42 -15.60
CA HIS A 269 -25.48 2.64 -15.27
C HIS A 269 -26.26 3.21 -14.09
N ILE A 270 -25.59 3.60 -13.01
CA ILE A 270 -26.29 4.21 -11.87
C ILE A 270 -26.75 5.63 -12.20
N GLY A 271 -25.87 6.47 -12.71
CA GLY A 271 -26.14 7.89 -12.96
C GLY A 271 -27.19 8.11 -14.05
N LEU A 272 -27.00 7.56 -15.26
CA LEU A 272 -27.90 7.84 -16.37
C LEU A 272 -29.20 7.04 -16.28
N HIS A 273 -29.12 5.73 -16.05
CA HIS A 273 -30.32 4.90 -15.98
C HIS A 273 -31.08 5.12 -14.67
N GLY A 274 -30.38 5.32 -13.55
CA GLY A 274 -31.03 5.71 -12.29
C GLY A 274 -31.75 7.05 -12.36
N THR A 275 -31.15 8.06 -13.03
CA THR A 275 -31.84 9.34 -13.24
C THR A 275 -33.13 9.15 -14.03
N LYS A 276 -33.12 8.34 -15.09
CA LYS A 276 -34.31 8.05 -15.90
C LYS A 276 -35.38 7.29 -15.11
N SER A 277 -34.99 6.24 -14.40
CA SER A 277 -35.89 5.41 -13.60
C SER A 277 -36.57 6.19 -12.47
N VAL A 278 -35.81 7.03 -11.76
CA VAL A 278 -36.36 7.72 -10.59
C VAL A 278 -37.37 8.81 -10.93
N GLN A 279 -37.37 9.35 -12.16
CA GLN A 279 -38.38 10.34 -12.57
C GLN A 279 -39.80 9.78 -12.49
N ALA A 280 -39.97 8.47 -12.70
CA ALA A 280 -41.27 7.82 -12.59
C ALA A 280 -41.80 7.75 -11.14
N LYS A 281 -40.94 7.97 -10.13
CA LYS A 281 -41.28 7.92 -8.70
C LYS A 281 -41.63 9.29 -8.09
N GLY A 282 -41.62 10.35 -8.90
CA GLY A 282 -41.95 11.71 -8.47
C GLY A 282 -40.75 12.52 -7.97
N GLN A 283 -40.94 13.84 -7.94
CA GLN A 283 -39.84 14.80 -7.75
C GLN A 283 -39.13 14.67 -6.40
N ARG A 284 -39.86 14.28 -5.34
CA ARG A 284 -39.30 14.17 -3.98
C ARG A 284 -38.29 13.02 -3.90
N VAL A 285 -38.66 11.84 -4.41
CA VAL A 285 -37.78 10.66 -4.48
C VAL A 285 -36.61 10.93 -5.44
N ALA A 286 -36.87 11.58 -6.58
CA ALA A 286 -35.82 11.94 -7.54
C ALA A 286 -34.74 12.85 -6.94
N ARG A 287 -35.11 13.85 -6.14
CA ARG A 287 -34.14 14.73 -5.44
C ARG A 287 -33.35 13.96 -4.38
N LEU A 288 -34.02 13.12 -3.58
CA LEU A 288 -33.33 12.27 -2.62
C LEU A 288 -32.30 11.38 -3.32
N TRP A 289 -32.74 10.65 -4.34
CA TRP A 289 -31.85 9.76 -5.09
C TRP A 289 -30.68 10.52 -5.72
N ALA A 290 -30.92 11.68 -6.34
CA ALA A 290 -29.85 12.49 -6.93
C ALA A 290 -28.81 12.90 -5.87
N SER A 291 -29.25 13.31 -4.68
CA SER A 291 -28.34 13.66 -3.58
C SER A 291 -27.50 12.48 -3.10
N LEU A 292 -28.12 11.30 -2.94
CA LEU A 292 -27.41 10.06 -2.56
C LEU A 292 -26.45 9.60 -3.65
N ALA A 293 -26.87 9.61 -4.92
CA ALA A 293 -26.06 9.18 -6.05
C ALA A 293 -24.85 10.11 -6.24
N ILE A 294 -25.04 11.43 -6.21
CA ILE A 294 -23.93 12.40 -6.34
C ILE A 294 -22.96 12.22 -5.17
N TYR A 295 -23.46 12.12 -3.94
CA TYR A 295 -22.63 11.90 -2.75
C TYR A 295 -21.79 10.62 -2.89
N THR A 296 -22.45 9.50 -3.16
CA THR A 296 -21.79 8.19 -3.21
C THR A 296 -20.83 8.07 -4.38
N LEU A 297 -21.22 8.49 -5.59
CA LEU A 297 -20.34 8.40 -6.75
C LEU A 297 -19.13 9.32 -6.60
N THR A 298 -19.29 10.51 -6.01
CA THR A 298 -18.16 11.40 -5.72
C THR A 298 -17.19 10.78 -4.70
N LEU A 299 -17.72 10.15 -3.64
CA LEU A 299 -16.88 9.41 -2.70
C LEU A 299 -16.16 8.26 -3.38
N LEU A 300 -16.86 7.46 -4.19
CA LEU A 300 -16.27 6.36 -4.95
C LEU A 300 -15.18 6.83 -5.92
N ALA A 301 -15.29 8.03 -6.50
CA ALA A 301 -14.23 8.64 -7.31
C ALA A 301 -12.98 9.02 -6.50
N ALA A 302 -13.12 9.33 -5.20
CA ALA A 302 -11.98 9.66 -4.35
C ALA A 302 -11.07 8.46 -4.09
N TYR A 303 -11.62 7.23 -4.01
CA TYR A 303 -10.82 6.01 -3.79
C TYR A 303 -9.73 5.79 -4.85
N PRO A 304 -10.00 5.78 -6.17
CA PRO A 304 -8.98 5.61 -7.19
C PRO A 304 -7.98 6.78 -7.23
N ILE A 305 -8.37 8.00 -6.82
CA ILE A 305 -7.44 9.13 -6.71
C ILE A 305 -6.43 8.87 -5.59
N VAL A 306 -6.90 8.48 -4.41
CA VAL A 306 -6.04 8.11 -3.27
C VAL A 306 -5.16 6.93 -3.65
N TRP A 307 -5.73 5.93 -4.34
CA TRP A 307 -5.04 4.75 -4.81
C TRP A 307 -3.90 5.08 -5.81
N ALA A 308 -4.13 5.99 -6.76
CA ALA A 308 -3.11 6.45 -7.69
C ALA A 308 -1.91 7.08 -6.97
N ILE A 309 -2.17 7.89 -5.94
CA ILE A 309 -1.16 8.68 -5.25
C ILE A 309 -0.41 7.86 -4.21
N ALA A 310 -1.14 7.07 -3.41
CA ALA A 310 -0.61 6.38 -2.24
C ALA A 310 0.04 5.03 -2.60
N PRO A 311 -0.70 3.94 -2.88
CA PRO A 311 -0.09 2.65 -3.17
C PRO A 311 0.62 2.57 -4.52
N LEU A 312 0.13 3.26 -5.56
CA LEU A 312 0.72 3.17 -6.91
C LEU A 312 1.94 4.07 -7.06
N ALA A 313 1.76 5.38 -6.88
CA ALA A 313 2.85 6.34 -7.03
C ALA A 313 3.77 6.42 -5.81
N ARG A 314 3.42 5.79 -4.67
CA ARG A 314 4.21 5.75 -3.43
C ARG A 314 4.61 7.13 -2.91
N LYS A 315 3.72 8.11 -3.06
CA LYS A 315 3.99 9.52 -2.71
C LYS A 315 3.56 9.90 -1.29
N THR A 316 2.89 9.02 -0.57
CA THR A 316 2.39 9.26 0.80
C THR A 316 2.79 8.10 1.70
N SER A 317 2.88 8.31 3.02
CA SER A 317 3.14 7.22 3.96
C SER A 317 1.94 6.27 4.08
N VAL A 318 2.19 5.06 4.58
CA VAL A 318 1.14 4.06 4.85
C VAL A 318 0.10 4.60 5.85
N ASP A 319 0.50 5.36 6.86
CA ASP A 319 -0.44 5.94 7.84
C ASP A 319 -1.43 6.93 7.22
N VAL A 320 -0.96 7.77 6.30
CA VAL A 320 -1.82 8.74 5.60
C VAL A 320 -2.84 8.02 4.73
N GLU A 321 -2.42 6.97 4.03
CA GLU A 321 -3.31 6.11 3.26
C GLU A 321 -4.42 5.51 4.15
N ILE A 322 -4.05 4.93 5.29
CA ILE A 322 -5.01 4.35 6.25
C ILE A 322 -6.00 5.41 6.73
N ILE A 323 -5.53 6.61 7.10
CA ILE A 323 -6.39 7.68 7.61
C ILE A 323 -7.38 8.16 6.54
N ILE A 324 -6.93 8.32 5.29
CA ILE A 324 -7.81 8.78 4.21
C ILE A 324 -8.90 7.73 3.93
N TYR A 325 -8.53 6.45 3.78
CA TYR A 325 -9.52 5.40 3.56
C TYR A 325 -10.47 5.24 4.75
N ALA A 326 -9.98 5.36 5.98
CA ALA A 326 -10.80 5.40 7.18
C ALA A 326 -11.88 6.49 7.13
N VAL A 327 -11.53 7.71 6.72
CA VAL A 327 -12.52 8.79 6.56
C VAL A 327 -13.51 8.47 5.44
N LEU A 328 -13.02 8.03 4.29
CA LEU A 328 -13.88 7.68 3.15
C LEU A 328 -14.85 6.55 3.48
N ASP A 329 -14.42 5.55 4.26
CA ASP A 329 -15.25 4.40 4.63
C ASP A 329 -16.31 4.79 5.66
N ILE A 330 -16.01 5.67 6.63
CA ILE A 330 -17.03 6.24 7.53
C ILE A 330 -18.11 7.00 6.74
N LEU A 331 -17.71 7.77 5.74
CA LEU A 331 -18.65 8.51 4.91
C LEU A 331 -19.49 7.54 4.05
N ALA A 332 -18.85 6.61 3.36
CA ALA A 332 -19.51 5.71 2.42
C ALA A 332 -20.39 4.64 3.08
N LYS A 333 -20.20 4.34 4.37
CA LYS A 333 -20.87 3.21 5.04
C LYS A 333 -21.79 3.65 6.17
N PRO A 334 -21.32 4.03 7.37
CA PRO A 334 -22.22 4.43 8.45
C PRO A 334 -22.94 5.76 8.18
N VAL A 335 -22.27 6.78 7.64
CA VAL A 335 -22.94 8.06 7.34
C VAL A 335 -23.95 7.88 6.21
N PHE A 336 -23.57 7.23 5.12
CA PHE A 336 -24.50 6.84 4.06
C PHE A 336 -25.68 6.03 4.59
N GLY A 337 -25.42 5.00 5.42
CA GLY A 337 -26.45 4.13 5.98
C GLY A 337 -27.44 4.87 6.87
N LEU A 338 -26.95 5.74 7.76
CA LEU A 338 -27.81 6.60 8.58
C LEU A 338 -28.66 7.53 7.73
N TRP A 339 -28.06 8.15 6.71
CA TRP A 339 -28.78 9.04 5.82
C TRP A 339 -29.84 8.30 5.00
N LEU A 340 -29.50 7.14 4.43
CA LEU A 340 -30.44 6.30 3.68
C LEU A 340 -31.61 5.86 4.55
N LEU A 341 -31.34 5.27 5.72
CA LEU A 341 -32.37 4.77 6.63
C LEU A 341 -33.27 5.90 7.18
N GLY A 342 -32.70 7.06 7.49
CA GLY A 342 -33.47 8.24 7.89
C GLY A 342 -34.37 8.75 6.75
N SER A 343 -33.85 8.74 5.52
CA SER A 343 -34.58 9.22 4.35
C SER A 343 -35.76 8.31 3.99
N ILE A 344 -35.57 6.99 3.98
CA ILE A 344 -36.67 6.05 3.68
C ILE A 344 -37.76 6.03 4.76
N ARG A 345 -37.43 6.38 6.02
CA ARG A 345 -38.43 6.57 7.08
C ARG A 345 -39.29 7.80 6.86
N SER A 346 -38.70 8.87 6.33
CA SER A 346 -39.39 10.15 6.09
C SER A 346 -40.10 10.23 4.73
N ILE A 347 -39.68 9.40 3.76
CA ILE A 347 -40.22 9.35 2.40
C ILE A 347 -40.72 7.93 2.14
N ALA A 348 -41.99 7.67 2.50
CA ALA A 348 -42.59 6.35 2.36
C ALA A 348 -42.54 5.80 0.92
N GLU A 349 -42.66 6.68 -0.08
CA GLU A 349 -42.56 6.36 -1.52
C GLU A 349 -41.18 5.85 -1.95
N ALA A 350 -40.13 6.11 -1.16
CA ALA A 350 -38.79 5.60 -1.40
C ALA A 350 -38.59 4.18 -0.82
N ASN A 351 -39.53 3.68 -0.01
CA ASN A 351 -39.46 2.30 0.48
C ASN A 351 -39.78 1.32 -0.65
N ILE A 352 -39.16 0.14 -0.53
CA ILE A 352 -39.40 -0.99 -1.40
C ILE A 352 -39.96 -2.10 -0.53
N ASP A 353 -41.10 -2.65 -0.95
CA ASP A 353 -41.71 -3.82 -0.32
C ASP A 353 -41.34 -5.05 -1.15
N VAL A 354 -40.49 -5.92 -0.61
CA VAL A 354 -39.99 -7.11 -1.30
C VAL A 354 -40.83 -8.32 -0.89
N GLY A 355 -41.69 -8.77 -1.80
CA GLY A 355 -42.56 -9.92 -1.63
C GLY A 355 -41.90 -11.27 -1.96
N GLY A 356 -42.71 -12.34 -1.93
CA GLY A 356 -42.32 -13.68 -2.40
C GLY A 356 -41.24 -14.34 -1.56
N TYR A 357 -40.27 -14.98 -2.25
CA TYR A 357 -39.17 -15.73 -1.60
C TYR A 357 -38.45 -14.93 -0.50
N TRP A 358 -38.27 -13.63 -0.71
CA TRP A 358 -37.57 -12.75 0.22
C TRP A 358 -38.24 -12.58 1.57
N SER A 359 -39.57 -12.53 1.61
CA SER A 359 -40.34 -12.29 2.85
C SER A 359 -41.04 -13.53 3.38
N GLN A 360 -41.33 -14.51 2.52
CA GLN A 360 -42.14 -15.69 2.84
C GLN A 360 -41.40 -17.02 2.62
N GLY A 361 -40.18 -17.01 2.09
CA GLY A 361 -39.45 -18.23 1.72
C GLY A 361 -40.02 -18.89 0.45
N PRO A 362 -39.55 -20.10 0.08
CA PRO A 362 -40.15 -20.84 -1.03
C PRO A 362 -41.65 -21.00 -0.76
N SER A 363 -42.49 -20.60 -1.72
CA SER A 363 -43.94 -20.73 -1.63
C SER A 363 -44.28 -22.15 -1.18
N ALA A 364 -45.13 -22.31 -0.17
CA ALA A 364 -45.72 -23.60 0.18
C ALA A 364 -46.77 -24.03 -0.88
N GLU A 365 -46.42 -23.95 -2.17
CA GLU A 365 -47.15 -24.54 -3.29
C GLU A 365 -47.12 -26.07 -3.08
N GLY A 366 -48.04 -26.55 -2.24
CA GLY A 366 -48.08 -27.94 -1.77
C GLY A 366 -48.83 -28.15 -0.45
N ARG A 367 -49.08 -27.10 0.36
CA ARG A 367 -50.05 -27.20 1.46
C ARG A 367 -51.46 -26.99 0.91
N ILE A 368 -51.99 -28.03 0.27
CA ILE A 368 -53.43 -28.17 0.00
C ILE A 368 -54.14 -28.00 1.34
N ARG A 369 -54.94 -26.95 1.48
CA ARG A 369 -55.97 -26.89 2.51
C ARG A 369 -57.07 -27.88 2.09
N ILE A 370 -56.97 -29.13 2.56
CA ILE A 370 -58.10 -30.07 2.52
C ILE A 370 -58.98 -29.72 3.72
N GLY A 371 -60.24 -29.39 3.43
CA GLY A 371 -61.34 -29.45 4.38
C GLY A 371 -61.73 -28.13 5.02
N GLU A 372 -62.69 -27.45 4.41
CA GLU A 372 -64.02 -27.25 5.02
C GLU A 372 -64.99 -27.06 3.84
N GLU A 373 -65.59 -28.17 3.39
CA GLU A 373 -66.84 -28.14 2.63
C GLU A 373 -67.97 -27.96 3.65
N ASP A 374 -68.76 -26.90 3.44
CA ASP A 374 -70.14 -26.61 3.86
C ASP A 374 -70.67 -27.05 5.24
#